data_AF-A0A133KMN3-F1
#
_entry.id   AF-A0A133KMN3-F1
#
_cell.length_a   1.000
_cell.length_b   1.000
_cell.length_c   1.000
_cell.angle_alpha   90.00
_cell.angle_beta   90.00
_cell.angle_gamma   90.00
#
_symmetry.space_group_name_H-M   'P 1'
#
loop_
_entity.id
_entity.type
_entity.pdbx_description
1 polymer ?
#
loop_
_entity_poly.entity_id
_entity_poly.type
_entity_poly.pdbx_seq_one_letter_code
_entity_poly.pdbx_strand_id
1 'polypeptide(L)'
;MIIRDGIMTEPKDLIRLLAFRDPDGFRFFTRYVEDFKGRKIDYEITEDNKIKLPVNDLMEFLYTYTWGEEAYPHEVQEQFGYFTPSEYRKVIEETLGSRANIICFRHYLQEGYSTHLLPKVKVMDESGKETALPDSTCFIVIEKAE
;
A
#
# COMPACT_ATOMS: atom_id res chain seq x y z
N MET A 1 1.42 -22.43 3.04
CA MET A 1 2.07 -21.25 2.44
C MET A 1 1.02 -20.19 2.22
N ILE A 2 1.32 -18.93 2.56
CA ILE A 2 0.47 -17.77 2.34
C ILE A 2 1.25 -16.81 1.44
N ILE A 3 0.63 -16.39 0.34
CA ILE A 3 1.09 -15.27 -0.48
C ILE A 3 -0.04 -14.27 -0.43
N ARG A 4 0.21 -13.11 0.18
CA ARG A 4 -0.79 -12.05 0.23
C ARG A 4 -0.32 -10.86 -0.56
N ASP A 5 -1.08 -10.56 -1.60
CA ASP A 5 -1.00 -9.29 -2.30
C ASP A 5 -1.87 -8.24 -1.60
N GLY A 6 -1.34 -7.03 -1.45
CA GLY A 6 -1.94 -5.95 -0.66
C GLY A 6 -1.84 -6.16 0.84
N ILE A 7 -0.71 -5.78 1.43
CA ILE A 7 -0.47 -5.69 2.87
C ILE A 7 -0.42 -4.23 3.33
N MET A 8 -0.79 -3.94 4.58
CA MET A 8 -0.59 -2.60 5.14
C MET A 8 0.90 -2.34 5.41
N THR A 9 1.31 -1.09 5.24
CA THR A 9 2.61 -0.59 5.69
C THR A 9 2.61 -0.38 7.20
N GLU A 10 3.73 -0.71 7.83
CA GLU A 10 4.03 -0.40 9.23
C GLU A 10 5.22 0.58 9.33
N PRO A 11 5.20 1.54 10.27
CA PRO A 11 4.08 1.91 11.16
C PRO A 11 2.85 2.47 10.43
N LYS A 12 1.64 2.24 10.98
CA LYS A 12 0.35 2.59 10.32
C LYS A 12 0.07 4.09 10.29
N ASP A 13 0.60 4.81 11.27
CA ASP A 13 0.47 6.25 11.50
C ASP A 13 1.45 7.08 10.68
N LEU A 14 2.34 6.43 9.93
CA LEU A 14 3.25 7.13 9.03
C LEU A 14 2.48 8.00 8.04
N ILE A 15 2.90 9.26 7.93
CA ILE A 15 2.42 10.17 6.90
C ILE A 15 3.41 10.22 5.74
N ARG A 16 2.88 10.43 4.55
CA ARG A 16 3.66 10.63 3.32
C ARG A 16 3.15 11.84 2.57
N LEU A 17 4.04 12.39 1.73
CA LEU A 17 3.73 13.41 0.76
C LEU A 17 3.79 12.79 -0.64
N LEU A 18 2.75 12.99 -1.42
CA LEU A 18 2.63 12.57 -2.81
C LEU A 18 2.69 13.80 -3.72
N ALA A 19 3.57 13.77 -4.71
CA ALA A 19 3.58 14.73 -5.81
C ALA A 19 3.40 13.98 -7.13
N PHE A 20 2.54 14.50 -8.00
CA PHE A 20 2.36 13.94 -9.34
C PHE A 20 3.38 14.54 -10.32
N ARG A 21 3.96 13.67 -11.13
CA ARG A 21 4.70 14.02 -12.36
C ARG A 21 3.75 14.01 -13.56
N ASP A 22 2.73 13.15 -13.50
CA ASP A 22 1.64 13.11 -14.47
C ASP A 22 0.70 14.33 -14.29
N PRO A 23 0.48 15.16 -15.32
CA PRO A 23 -0.46 16.28 -15.24
C PRO A 23 -1.91 15.86 -14.92
N ASP A 24 -2.32 14.64 -15.26
CA ASP A 24 -3.65 14.11 -14.96
C ASP A 24 -3.74 13.45 -13.57
N GLY A 25 -2.62 13.25 -12.89
CA GLY A 25 -2.56 12.48 -11.64
C GLY A 25 -3.41 13.07 -10.52
N PHE A 26 -3.44 14.39 -10.38
CA PHE A 26 -4.26 15.06 -9.37
C PHE A 26 -5.76 14.86 -9.62
N ARG A 27 -6.20 14.97 -10.88
CA ARG A 27 -7.59 14.73 -11.28
C ARG A 27 -7.99 13.28 -11.01
N PHE A 28 -7.10 12.33 -11.30
CA PHE A 28 -7.33 10.92 -11.01
C PHE A 28 -7.47 10.70 -9.49
N PHE A 29 -6.60 11.30 -8.67
CA PHE A 29 -6.67 11.20 -7.21
C PHE A 29 -8.00 11.73 -6.66
N THR A 30 -8.44 12.90 -7.10
CA THR A 30 -9.72 13.47 -6.67
C THR A 30 -10.88 12.52 -7.00
N ARG A 31 -10.92 11.99 -8.22
CA ARG A 31 -11.94 11.01 -8.63
C ARG A 31 -11.86 9.73 -7.79
N TYR A 32 -10.65 9.22 -7.55
CA TYR A 32 -10.43 8.05 -6.71
C TYR A 32 -11.00 8.23 -5.31
N VAL A 33 -10.74 9.36 -4.66
CA VAL A 33 -11.27 9.66 -3.32
C VAL A 33 -12.79 9.69 -3.29
N GLU A 34 -13.44 10.16 -4.36
CA GLU A 34 -14.90 10.20 -4.47
C GLU A 34 -15.50 8.80 -4.68
N ASP A 35 -14.86 7.99 -5.54
CA ASP A 35 -15.38 6.69 -5.96
C ASP A 35 -15.07 5.57 -4.97
N PHE A 36 -13.92 5.60 -4.30
CA PHE A 36 -13.48 4.56 -3.39
C PHE A 36 -14.42 4.43 -2.18
N LYS A 37 -14.98 3.24 -1.99
CA LYS A 37 -15.96 2.96 -0.92
C LYS A 37 -15.43 2.09 0.21
N GLY A 38 -14.19 1.59 0.12
CA GLY A 38 -13.62 0.70 1.13
C GLY A 38 -13.45 1.37 2.49
N ARG A 39 -13.03 2.64 2.51
CA ARG A 39 -12.91 3.49 3.70
C ARG A 39 -12.75 4.96 3.31
N LYS A 40 -12.92 5.86 4.28
CA LYS A 40 -12.64 7.28 4.08
C LYS A 40 -11.14 7.48 3.90
N ILE A 41 -10.76 8.17 2.82
CA ILE A 41 -9.39 8.62 2.59
C ILE A 41 -9.18 9.95 3.31
N ASP A 42 -8.24 10.00 4.24
CA ASP A 42 -7.87 11.22 4.95
C ASP A 42 -6.65 11.85 4.27
N TYR A 43 -6.79 13.10 3.81
CA TYR A 43 -5.70 13.80 3.13
C TYR A 43 -5.80 15.33 3.30
N GLU A 44 -4.68 16.00 3.06
CA GLU A 44 -4.52 17.44 3.03
C GLU A 44 -3.73 17.82 1.76
N ILE A 45 -4.12 18.90 1.09
CA ILE A 45 -3.34 19.46 -0.02
C ILE A 45 -2.43 20.56 0.56
N THR A 46 -1.12 20.41 0.39
CA THR A 46 -0.14 21.41 0.85
C THR A 46 -0.06 22.60 -0.10
N GLU A 47 0.55 23.70 0.35
CA GLU A 47 0.75 24.92 -0.47
C GLU A 47 1.49 24.66 -1.79
N ASP A 48 2.33 23.63 -1.84
CA ASP A 48 3.09 23.22 -3.03
C ASP A 48 2.33 22.23 -3.94
N ASN A 49 1.00 22.10 -3.79
CA ASN A 49 0.17 21.12 -4.49
C ASN A 49 0.61 19.65 -4.28
N LYS A 50 1.20 19.34 -3.12
CA LYS A 50 1.47 17.95 -2.71
C LYS A 50 0.28 17.44 -1.91
N ILE A 51 0.03 16.14 -1.95
CA ILE A 51 -1.00 15.51 -1.13
C ILE A 51 -0.32 14.87 0.07
N LYS A 52 -0.69 15.31 1.27
CA LYS A 52 -0.27 14.74 2.55
C LYS A 52 -1.34 13.77 3.03
N LEU A 53 -0.99 12.51 3.27
CA LEU A 53 -1.93 11.47 3.67
C LEU A 53 -1.24 10.32 4.42
N PRO A 54 -1.99 9.51 5.19
CA PRO A 54 -1.48 8.28 5.80
C PRO A 54 -0.89 7.33 4.75
N VAL A 55 0.18 6.64 5.10
CA VAL A 55 0.91 5.76 4.18
C VAL A 55 0.03 4.66 3.59
N ASN A 56 -0.94 4.16 4.37
CA ASN A 56 -1.84 3.10 3.93
C ASN A 56 -2.91 3.63 2.96
N ASP A 57 -3.33 4.89 3.08
CA ASP A 57 -4.23 5.55 2.12
C ASP A 57 -3.50 5.88 0.83
N LEU A 58 -2.24 6.35 0.95
CA LEU A 58 -1.35 6.53 -0.19
C LEU A 58 -1.21 5.22 -0.96
N MET A 59 -0.88 4.13 -0.27
CA MET A 59 -0.63 2.84 -0.89
C MET A 59 -1.87 2.30 -1.61
N GLU A 60 -3.04 2.40 -0.98
CA GLU A 60 -4.33 2.05 -1.56
C GLU A 60 -4.57 2.79 -2.89
N PHE A 61 -4.35 4.11 -2.90
CA PHE A 61 -4.44 4.92 -4.10
C PHE A 61 -3.42 4.50 -5.16
N LEU A 62 -2.14 4.37 -4.79
CA LEU A 62 -1.06 4.10 -5.72
C LEU A 62 -1.27 2.78 -6.48
N TYR A 63 -1.73 1.74 -5.80
CA TYR A 63 -1.93 0.44 -6.45
C TYR A 63 -3.13 0.47 -7.40
N THR A 64 -4.21 1.18 -7.05
CA THR A 64 -5.29 1.49 -8.01
C THR A 64 -4.78 2.29 -9.21
N TYR A 65 -3.91 3.28 -8.98
CA TYR A 65 -3.38 4.17 -10.02
C TYR A 65 -2.33 3.50 -10.94
N THR A 66 -1.78 2.35 -10.53
CA THR A 66 -0.69 1.66 -11.24
C THR A 66 -1.09 1.32 -12.67
N TRP A 67 -2.28 0.74 -12.83
CA TRP A 67 -2.80 0.23 -14.10
C TRP A 67 -3.58 1.28 -14.92
N GLY A 68 -3.81 2.46 -14.35
CA GLY A 68 -4.43 3.59 -15.04
C GLY A 68 -5.93 3.45 -15.28
N GLU A 69 -6.44 4.23 -16.24
CA GLU A 69 -7.88 4.42 -16.49
C GLU A 69 -8.62 3.15 -16.90
N GLU A 70 -7.98 2.24 -17.65
CA GLU A 70 -8.64 1.05 -18.19
C GLU A 70 -9.02 0.04 -17.10
N ALA A 71 -8.19 -0.10 -16.08
CA ALA A 71 -8.43 -1.02 -14.97
C ALA A 71 -9.25 -0.39 -13.82
N TYR A 72 -9.34 0.95 -13.79
CA TYR A 72 -9.91 1.71 -12.69
C TYR A 72 -11.31 1.25 -12.23
N PRO A 73 -12.28 0.92 -13.10
CA PRO A 73 -13.61 0.47 -12.66
C PRO A 73 -13.58 -0.83 -11.84
N HIS A 74 -12.57 -1.67 -12.05
CA HIS A 74 -12.38 -2.91 -11.30
C HIS A 74 -11.57 -2.66 -10.02
N GLU A 75 -10.46 -1.94 -10.14
CA GLU A 75 -9.52 -1.68 -9.03
C GLU A 75 -10.15 -0.88 -7.89
N VAL A 76 -10.96 0.14 -8.19
CA VAL A 76 -11.55 1.03 -7.16
C VAL A 76 -12.56 0.32 -6.24
N GLN A 77 -12.99 -0.89 -6.60
CA GLN A 77 -13.86 -1.74 -5.79
C GLN A 77 -13.08 -2.66 -4.85
N GLU A 78 -11.77 -2.80 -5.05
CA GLU A 78 -10.90 -3.61 -4.20
C GLU A 78 -10.47 -2.82 -2.97
N GLN A 79 -10.20 -3.54 -1.87
CA GLN A 79 -9.59 -2.96 -0.67
C GLN A 79 -8.24 -3.63 -0.42
N PHE A 80 -7.19 -2.81 -0.48
CA PHE A 80 -5.80 -3.16 -0.21
C PHE A 80 -5.48 -3.10 1.28
N GLY A 81 -4.76 -4.12 1.76
CA GLY A 81 -4.19 -4.12 3.11
C GLY A 81 -5.24 -4.27 4.21
N TYR A 82 -5.36 -5.49 4.76
CA TYR A 82 -6.10 -5.71 6.01
C TYR A 82 -5.19 -5.70 7.23
N PHE A 83 -4.00 -6.31 7.10
CA PHE A 83 -2.99 -6.42 8.14
C PHE A 83 -1.63 -5.94 7.65
N THR A 84 -0.81 -5.46 8.58
CA THR A 84 0.63 -5.26 8.36
C THR A 84 1.36 -6.61 8.42
N PRO A 85 2.63 -6.68 7.96
CA PRO A 85 3.45 -7.88 8.17
C PRO A 85 3.47 -8.34 9.63
N SER A 86 3.69 -7.44 10.58
CA SER A 86 3.72 -7.79 12.00
C SER A 86 2.37 -8.33 12.50
N GLU A 87 1.25 -7.79 12.00
CA GLU A 87 -0.09 -8.30 12.34
C GLU A 87 -0.37 -9.69 11.73
N TYR A 88 0.07 -9.95 10.49
CA TYR A 88 0.01 -11.30 9.91
C TYR A 88 0.77 -12.31 10.76
N ARG A 89 2.02 -11.97 11.13
CA ARG A 89 2.83 -12.81 12.02
C ARG A 89 2.08 -13.10 13.33
N LYS A 90 1.59 -12.05 13.97
CA LYS A 90 0.88 -12.14 15.25
C LYS A 90 -0.32 -13.07 15.18
N VAL A 91 -1.20 -12.89 14.17
CA VAL A 91 -2.39 -13.74 14.02
C VAL A 91 -2.03 -15.20 13.78
N ILE A 92 -0.98 -15.47 12.99
CA ILE A 92 -0.50 -16.83 12.76
C ILE A 92 0.00 -17.46 14.06
N GLU A 93 0.84 -16.75 14.80
CA GLU A 93 1.41 -17.20 16.07
C GLU A 93 0.32 -17.43 17.13
N GLU A 94 -0.66 -16.53 17.25
CA GLU A 94 -1.79 -16.66 18.17
C GLU A 94 -2.74 -17.81 17.79
N THR A 95 -2.98 -18.01 16.48
CA THR A 95 -3.92 -19.02 16.00
C THR A 95 -3.33 -20.43 16.05
N LEU A 96 -2.08 -20.60 15.61
CA LEU A 96 -1.45 -21.91 15.49
C LEU A 96 -0.67 -22.28 16.76
N GLY A 97 -0.12 -21.30 17.47
CA GLY A 97 0.69 -21.52 18.67
C GLY A 97 1.87 -22.45 18.38
N SER A 98 2.16 -23.34 19.32
CA SER A 98 3.23 -24.33 19.20
C SER A 98 2.99 -25.42 18.14
N ARG A 99 1.83 -25.42 17.46
CA ARG A 99 1.51 -26.43 16.43
C ARG A 99 2.16 -26.15 15.09
N ALA A 100 2.79 -25.00 14.92
CA ALA A 100 3.41 -24.61 13.66
C ALA A 100 4.58 -23.64 13.85
N ASN A 101 5.51 -23.66 12.89
CA ASN A 101 6.68 -22.79 12.83
C ASN A 101 6.61 -21.92 11.57
N ILE A 102 6.84 -20.62 11.70
CA ILE A 102 7.05 -19.73 10.55
C ILE A 102 8.50 -19.88 10.09
N ILE A 103 8.71 -20.64 9.02
CA ILE A 103 10.06 -20.94 8.48
C ILE A 103 10.50 -19.93 7.41
N CYS A 104 9.57 -19.15 6.86
CA CYS A 104 9.88 -18.03 5.97
C CYS A 104 8.89 -16.90 6.20
N PHE A 105 9.40 -15.68 6.29
CA PHE A 105 8.60 -14.48 6.42
C PHE A 105 9.28 -13.34 5.67
N ARG A 106 8.75 -12.98 4.50
CA ARG A 106 9.29 -11.90 3.66
C ARG A 106 8.15 -10.97 3.26
N HIS A 107 8.45 -9.69 3.13
CA HIS A 107 7.58 -8.74 2.47
C HIS A 107 8.43 -7.87 1.56
N TYR A 108 7.84 -7.43 0.45
CA TYR A 108 8.53 -6.69 -0.59
C TYR A 108 7.53 -5.95 -1.49
N LEU A 109 8.01 -4.88 -2.10
CA LEU A 109 7.38 -4.22 -3.24
C LEU A 109 7.56 -5.08 -4.50
N GLN A 110 6.46 -5.40 -5.18
CA GLN A 110 6.54 -6.06 -6.49
C GLN A 110 7.15 -5.10 -7.53
N GLU A 111 8.03 -5.65 -8.37
CA GLU A 111 8.81 -4.88 -9.36
C GLU A 111 7.94 -4.09 -10.36
N GLY A 112 6.76 -4.62 -10.70
CA GLY A 112 5.80 -3.98 -11.59
C GLY A 112 5.36 -2.60 -11.10
N TYR A 113 5.15 -2.42 -9.80
CA TYR A 113 4.69 -1.15 -9.22
C TYR A 113 5.71 -0.03 -9.44
N SER A 114 6.99 -0.28 -9.14
CA SER A 114 8.05 0.71 -9.34
C SER A 114 8.13 1.19 -10.79
N THR A 115 8.03 0.25 -11.73
CA THR A 115 8.13 0.53 -13.17
C THR A 115 7.01 1.43 -13.66
N HIS A 116 5.79 1.26 -13.15
CA HIS A 116 4.61 2.02 -13.60
C HIS A 116 4.35 3.30 -12.79
N LEU A 117 4.72 3.32 -11.51
CA LEU A 117 4.41 4.43 -10.61
C LEU A 117 5.52 5.48 -10.56
N LEU A 118 6.80 5.08 -10.45
CA LEU A 118 7.87 6.06 -10.28
C LEU A 118 7.95 7.06 -11.44
N PRO A 119 7.66 6.74 -12.71
CA PRO A 119 7.57 7.76 -13.76
C PRO A 119 6.45 8.79 -13.54
N LYS A 120 5.36 8.40 -12.86
CA LYS A 120 4.13 9.19 -12.69
C LYS A 120 4.06 9.95 -11.38
N VAL A 121 4.75 9.49 -10.33
CA VAL A 121 4.66 10.04 -8.98
C VAL A 121 6.02 10.17 -8.29
N LYS A 122 6.05 11.01 -7.27
CA LYS A 122 7.12 11.09 -6.28
C LYS A 122 6.51 10.94 -4.90
N VAL A 123 6.98 9.94 -4.14
CA VAL A 123 6.60 9.72 -2.74
C VAL A 123 7.71 10.23 -1.84
N MET A 124 7.35 11.00 -0.82
CA MET A 124 8.28 11.60 0.12
C MET A 124 7.84 11.35 1.56
N ASP A 125 8.79 11.40 2.48
CA ASP A 125 8.50 11.50 3.91
C ASP A 125 8.01 12.92 4.27
N GLU A 126 7.65 13.11 5.55
CA GLU A 126 7.15 14.40 6.05
C GLU A 126 8.18 15.55 5.98
N SER A 127 9.48 15.22 5.88
CA SER A 127 10.54 16.21 5.69
C SER A 127 10.70 16.63 4.22
N GLY A 128 9.95 16.01 3.30
CA GLY A 128 10.02 16.24 1.86
C GLY A 128 11.13 15.45 1.17
N LYS A 129 11.79 14.51 1.86
CA LYS A 129 12.81 13.64 1.27
C LYS A 129 12.14 12.50 0.51
N GLU A 130 12.57 12.27 -0.72
CA GLU A 130 12.08 11.15 -1.54
C GLU A 130 12.38 9.82 -0.86
N THR A 131 11.38 8.94 -0.82
CA THR A 131 11.44 7.64 -0.16
C THR A 131 10.90 6.56 -1.08
N ALA A 132 11.23 5.31 -0.77
CA ALA A 132 10.76 4.17 -1.54
C ALA A 132 9.23 4.03 -1.44
N LEU A 133 8.65 3.42 -2.47
CA LEU A 133 7.26 2.96 -2.40
C LEU A 133 7.14 1.90 -1.29
N PRO A 134 6.01 1.85 -0.58
CA PRO A 134 5.77 0.85 0.45
C PRO A 134 5.79 -0.57 -0.13
N ASP A 135 6.05 -1.57 0.70
CA ASP A 135 5.91 -2.97 0.26
C ASP A 135 4.45 -3.28 -0.07
N SER A 136 4.23 -4.10 -1.10
CA SER A 136 2.90 -4.45 -1.59
C SER A 136 2.49 -5.86 -1.19
N THR A 137 3.46 -6.75 -0.96
CA THR A 137 3.21 -8.20 -0.91
C THR A 137 3.92 -8.83 0.28
N CYS A 138 3.29 -9.84 0.88
CA CYS A 138 3.88 -10.68 1.91
C CYS A 138 3.91 -12.16 1.47
N PHE A 139 5.03 -12.82 1.73
CA PHE A 139 5.28 -14.23 1.47
C PHE A 139 5.62 -14.93 2.79
N ILE A 140 4.77 -15.86 3.21
CA ILE A 140 4.87 -16.54 4.49
C ILE A 140 4.80 -18.05 4.28
N VAL A 141 5.80 -18.77 4.79
CA VAL A 141 5.82 -20.24 4.82
C VAL A 141 5.69 -20.69 6.26
N ILE A 142 4.68 -21.51 6.49
CA ILE A 142 4.33 -22.07 7.79
C ILE A 142 4.45 -23.59 7.66
N GLU A 143 5.24 -24.19 8.53
CA GLU A 143 5.44 -25.63 8.64
C GLU A 143 4.73 -26.15 9.89
N LYS A 144 4.16 -27.35 9.82
CA LYS A 144 3.56 -28.01 10.98
C LYS A 144 4.67 -28.43 11.95
N ALA A 145 4.50 -28.15 13.24
CA ALA A 145 5.41 -28.66 14.26
C ALA A 145 5.31 -30.19 14.37
N GLU A 146 6.43 -30.82 14.71
CA GLU A 146 6.53 -32.28 14.92
C GLU A 146 5.68 -32.77 16.10
#